data_AF-A0A6H1R918-F1
#
_entry.id   AF-A0A6H1R918-F1
#
_cell.length_a   1.000
_cell.length_b   1.000
_cell.length_c   1.000
_cell.angle_alpha   90.00
_cell.angle_beta   90.00
_cell.angle_gamma   90.00
#
_symmetry.space_group_name_H-M   'P 1'
#
loop_
_entity.id
_entity.type
_entity.pdbx_description
1 polymer ?
#
loop_
_entity_poly.entity_id
_entity_poly.type
_entity_poly.pdbx_seq_one_letter_code
_entity_poly.pdbx_strand_id
1 'polypeptide(L)'
;MARSANGRTTAGPAVGAEPVPQRLLAVATRLFAEQGFEMTSVQQIVDAAGVTKGAMYHYFGSKDDLLYEIYARVLRDQHARMESAAASDAPVQERLHAVAAAVVATTAANLYDTVIFFRSMHLLHADKQAEVRAERRRYHERVRALIEEGQLSGVFRSDKSADLVVDFFFGAVHHLGTWFRKDGKLTGEEVGEQFADLLLASLRP
;
A
#
# COMPACT_ATOMS: atom_id res chain seq x y z
N MET A 1 -18.07 -13.04 -56.08
CA MET A 1 -16.80 -12.74 -55.38
C MET A 1 -17.06 -11.69 -54.31
N ALA A 2 -17.18 -12.09 -53.04
CA ALA A 2 -17.15 -11.16 -51.91
C ALA A 2 -16.49 -11.89 -50.73
N ARG A 3 -15.41 -11.29 -50.22
CA ARG A 3 -14.45 -11.90 -49.29
C ARG A 3 -14.96 -11.87 -47.85
N SER A 4 -14.61 -12.95 -47.17
CA SER A 4 -14.71 -13.25 -45.74
C SER A 4 -14.45 -12.06 -44.80
N ALA A 5 -15.39 -11.80 -43.90
CA ALA A 5 -15.19 -10.95 -42.73
C ALA A 5 -14.69 -11.84 -41.58
N ASN A 6 -13.40 -11.71 -41.27
CA ASN A 6 -12.72 -12.47 -40.23
C ASN A 6 -13.06 -11.88 -38.86
N GLY A 7 -13.84 -12.61 -38.06
CA GLY A 7 -14.14 -12.27 -36.66
C GLY A 7 -12.87 -12.36 -35.81
N ARG A 8 -12.39 -11.22 -35.32
CA ARG A 8 -11.37 -11.18 -34.26
C ARG A 8 -12.05 -11.38 -32.92
N THR A 9 -12.06 -12.61 -32.45
CA THR A 9 -12.27 -12.93 -31.04
C THR A 9 -11.00 -12.54 -30.29
N THR A 10 -11.06 -11.50 -29.45
CA THR A 10 -9.98 -11.13 -28.53
C THR A 10 -9.91 -12.20 -27.42
N ALA A 11 -8.93 -13.09 -27.53
CA ALA A 11 -8.60 -14.06 -26.48
C ALA A 11 -8.03 -13.33 -25.25
N GLY A 12 -8.57 -13.61 -24.07
CA GLY A 12 -8.01 -13.16 -22.78
C GLY A 12 -6.63 -13.78 -22.52
N PRO A 13 -5.82 -13.20 -21.59
CA PRO A 13 -4.44 -13.61 -21.41
C PRO A 13 -4.33 -15.06 -20.92
N ALA A 14 -3.41 -15.82 -21.51
CA ALA A 14 -3.15 -17.21 -21.18
C ALA A 14 -2.51 -17.34 -19.79
N VAL A 15 -3.04 -18.26 -18.98
CA VAL A 15 -2.64 -18.59 -17.59
C VAL A 15 -1.16 -19.03 -17.43
N GLY A 16 -0.37 -19.08 -18.51
CA GLY A 16 1.06 -19.41 -18.52
C GLY A 16 2.02 -18.24 -18.79
N ALA A 17 1.54 -17.00 -18.97
CA ALA A 17 2.38 -15.87 -19.39
C ALA A 17 2.97 -15.04 -18.23
N GLU A 18 2.45 -15.17 -17.01
CA GLU A 18 2.94 -14.41 -15.85
C GLU A 18 4.18 -15.06 -15.21
N PRO A 19 5.23 -14.26 -14.91
CA PRO A 19 6.39 -14.70 -14.13
C PRO A 19 5.99 -15.42 -12.84
N VAL A 20 6.72 -16.50 -12.50
CA VAL A 20 6.47 -17.32 -11.29
C VAL A 20 6.27 -16.49 -10.02
N PRO A 21 7.10 -15.45 -9.72
CA PRO A 21 6.89 -14.65 -8.51
C PRO A 21 5.56 -13.91 -8.49
N GLN A 22 5.08 -13.43 -9.64
CA GLN A 22 3.80 -12.70 -9.74
C GLN A 22 2.63 -13.66 -9.50
N ARG A 23 2.68 -14.86 -10.08
CA ARG A 23 1.66 -15.91 -9.84
C ARG A 23 1.62 -16.33 -8.38
N LEU A 24 2.77 -16.55 -7.75
CA LEU A 24 2.86 -16.90 -6.33
C LEU A 24 2.24 -15.83 -5.44
N LEU A 25 2.54 -14.55 -5.69
CA LEU A 25 1.98 -13.45 -4.89
C LEU A 25 0.49 -13.25 -5.13
N ALA A 26 0.02 -13.32 -6.38
CA ALA A 26 -1.40 -13.22 -6.70
C ALA A 26 -2.22 -14.32 -6.00
N VAL A 27 -1.73 -15.56 -6.04
CA VAL A 27 -2.36 -16.69 -5.35
C VAL A 27 -2.27 -16.54 -3.83
N ALA A 28 -1.12 -16.13 -3.29
CA ALA A 28 -0.95 -15.91 -1.85
C ALA A 28 -1.91 -14.82 -1.34
N THR A 29 -1.98 -13.66 -2.01
CA THR A 29 -2.94 -12.59 -1.68
C THR A 29 -4.36 -13.12 -1.64
N ARG A 30 -4.79 -13.85 -2.69
CA ARG A 30 -6.15 -14.40 -2.76
C ARG A 30 -6.43 -15.37 -1.61
N LEU A 31 -5.54 -16.33 -1.37
CA LEU A 31 -5.71 -17.31 -0.30
C LEU A 31 -5.67 -16.65 1.09
N PHE A 32 -4.77 -15.69 1.32
CA PHE A 32 -4.74 -14.95 2.59
C PHE A 32 -6.03 -14.15 2.81
N ALA A 33 -6.64 -13.60 1.75
CA ALA A 33 -7.93 -12.92 1.83
C ALA A 33 -9.09 -13.87 2.18
N GLU A 34 -9.12 -15.06 1.54
CA GLU A 34 -10.23 -16.02 1.64
C GLU A 34 -10.24 -16.80 2.96
N GLN A 35 -9.07 -17.25 3.43
CA GLN A 35 -8.96 -18.18 4.57
C GLN A 35 -8.06 -17.65 5.71
N GLY A 36 -7.38 -16.52 5.52
CA GLY A 36 -6.44 -15.96 6.49
C GLY A 36 -5.01 -16.47 6.33
N PHE A 37 -4.04 -15.67 6.81
CA PHE A 37 -2.62 -15.96 6.69
C PHE A 37 -2.21 -17.27 7.39
N GLU A 38 -2.67 -17.50 8.63
CA GLU A 38 -2.31 -18.67 9.43
C GLU A 38 -2.78 -19.97 8.80
N MET A 39 -4.04 -20.01 8.36
CA MET A 39 -4.69 -21.18 7.77
C MET A 39 -4.20 -21.52 6.36
N THR A 40 -3.44 -20.61 5.73
CA THR A 40 -2.85 -20.84 4.41
C THR A 40 -1.49 -21.53 4.54
N SER A 41 -1.35 -22.72 3.95
CA SER A 41 -0.09 -23.45 3.86
C SER A 41 0.68 -23.11 2.57
N VAL A 42 2.01 -23.27 2.61
CA VAL A 42 2.86 -23.16 1.41
C VAL A 42 2.42 -24.16 0.33
N GLN A 43 1.96 -25.36 0.72
CA GLN A 43 1.50 -26.36 -0.24
C GLN A 43 0.29 -25.87 -1.05
N GLN A 44 -0.73 -25.32 -0.38
CA GLN A 44 -1.90 -24.74 -1.06
C GLN A 44 -1.52 -23.62 -2.02
N ILE A 45 -0.55 -22.76 -1.64
CA ILE A 45 -0.08 -21.66 -2.49
C ILE A 45 0.58 -22.22 -3.76
N VAL A 46 1.52 -23.16 -3.64
CA VAL A 46 2.25 -23.66 -4.81
C VAL A 46 1.38 -24.51 -5.73
N ASP A 47 0.44 -25.28 -5.17
CA ASP A 47 -0.53 -26.05 -5.95
C ASP A 47 -1.44 -25.12 -6.76
N ALA A 48 -2.01 -24.10 -6.12
CA ALA A 48 -2.86 -23.12 -6.79
C ALA A 48 -2.08 -22.23 -7.77
N ALA A 49 -0.79 -21.98 -7.52
CA ALA A 49 0.09 -21.27 -8.45
C ALA A 49 0.64 -22.16 -9.57
N GLY A 50 0.42 -23.48 -9.54
CA GLY A 50 0.93 -24.41 -10.54
C GLY A 50 2.46 -24.44 -10.59
N VAL A 51 3.13 -24.39 -9.44
CA VAL A 51 4.59 -24.47 -9.30
C VAL A 51 4.98 -25.44 -8.19
N THR A 52 6.27 -25.77 -8.08
CA THR A 52 6.77 -26.62 -6.99
C THR A 52 7.15 -25.80 -5.75
N LYS A 53 7.24 -26.45 -4.59
CA LYS A 53 7.83 -25.85 -3.38
C LYS A 53 9.25 -25.33 -3.63
N GLY A 54 10.07 -26.09 -4.37
CA GLY A 54 11.43 -25.67 -4.72
C GLY A 54 11.44 -24.37 -5.53
N ALA A 55 10.50 -24.21 -6.48
CA ALA A 55 10.36 -22.96 -7.22
C ALA A 55 9.92 -21.79 -6.32
N MET A 56 9.02 -22.02 -5.35
CA MET A 56 8.65 -20.99 -4.38
C MET A 56 9.84 -20.58 -3.50
N TYR A 57 10.56 -21.55 -2.92
CA TYR A 57 11.73 -21.30 -2.08
C TYR A 57 12.93 -20.68 -2.82
N HIS A 58 12.97 -20.81 -4.15
CA HIS A 58 13.93 -20.09 -4.98
C HIS A 58 13.68 -18.57 -4.99
N TYR A 59 12.41 -18.13 -4.90
CA TYR A 59 12.04 -16.71 -4.93
C TYR A 59 11.70 -16.12 -3.56
N PHE A 60 11.16 -16.93 -2.65
CA PHE A 60 10.66 -16.52 -1.33
C PHE A 60 11.08 -17.56 -0.30
N GLY A 61 11.90 -17.18 0.67
CA GLY A 61 12.42 -18.10 1.69
C GLY A 61 11.34 -18.68 2.60
N SER A 62 10.16 -18.07 2.67
CA SER A 62 9.10 -18.41 3.61
C SER A 62 7.72 -17.91 3.17
N LYS A 63 6.67 -18.33 3.88
CA LYS A 63 5.31 -17.76 3.75
C LYS A 63 5.29 -16.29 4.19
N ASP A 64 6.13 -15.92 5.15
CA ASP A 64 6.32 -14.56 5.64
C ASP A 64 6.88 -13.64 4.56
N ASP A 65 7.82 -14.14 3.74
CA ASP A 65 8.36 -13.38 2.60
C ASP A 65 7.28 -13.03 1.58
N LEU A 66 6.31 -13.92 1.36
CA LEU A 66 5.16 -13.62 0.49
C LEU A 66 4.29 -12.51 1.08
N LEU A 67 3.93 -12.61 2.36
CA LEU A 67 3.12 -11.58 3.04
C LEU A 67 3.85 -10.23 3.10
N TYR A 68 5.14 -10.25 3.38
CA TYR A 68 5.99 -9.06 3.35
C TYR A 68 6.01 -8.43 1.97
N GLU A 69 6.29 -9.20 0.92
CA GLU A 69 6.41 -8.68 -0.45
C GLU A 69 5.07 -8.15 -0.99
N ILE A 70 3.93 -8.74 -0.59
CA ILE A 70 2.59 -8.19 -0.90
C ILE A 70 2.48 -6.74 -0.40
N TYR A 71 2.87 -6.48 0.86
CA TYR A 71 2.80 -5.14 1.42
C TYR A 71 3.93 -4.21 0.94
N ALA A 72 5.14 -4.76 0.76
CA ALA A 72 6.28 -4.00 0.27
C ALA A 72 6.03 -3.39 -1.12
N ARG A 73 5.22 -4.04 -1.96
CA ARG A 73 4.75 -3.46 -3.25
C ARG A 73 3.94 -2.19 -3.05
N VAL A 74 3.01 -2.21 -2.10
CA VAL A 74 2.20 -1.04 -1.75
C VAL A 74 3.08 0.09 -1.22
N LEU A 75 4.01 -0.24 -0.31
CA LEU A 75 4.96 0.73 0.24
C LEU A 75 5.85 1.36 -0.85
N ARG A 76 6.32 0.58 -1.82
CA ARG A 76 7.13 1.10 -2.93
C ARG A 76 6.36 2.10 -3.80
N ASP A 77 5.09 1.83 -4.11
CA ASP A 77 4.24 2.77 -4.86
C ASP A 77 3.98 4.04 -4.03
N GLN A 78 3.66 3.89 -2.74
CA GLN A 78 3.48 5.01 -1.82
C GLN A 78 4.74 5.88 -1.72
N HIS A 79 5.92 5.26 -1.60
CA HIS A 79 7.19 5.98 -1.54
C HIS A 79 7.49 6.72 -2.83
N ALA A 80 7.30 6.11 -4.00
CA ALA A 80 7.56 6.76 -5.28
C ALA A 80 6.70 8.03 -5.45
N ARG A 81 5.40 7.94 -5.13
CA ARG A 81 4.47 9.08 -5.19
C ARG A 81 4.81 10.17 -4.17
N MET A 82 5.15 9.77 -2.95
CA MET A 82 5.57 10.68 -1.89
C MET A 82 6.82 11.46 -2.26
N GLU A 83 7.86 10.77 -2.72
CA GLU A 83 9.13 11.44 -3.07
C GLU A 83 8.93 12.44 -4.19
N SER A 84 8.12 12.09 -5.20
CA SER A 84 7.77 13.02 -6.28
C SER A 84 7.04 14.27 -5.77
N ALA A 85 6.06 14.12 -4.87
CA ALA A 85 5.31 15.26 -4.33
C ALA A 85 6.17 16.11 -3.39
N ALA A 86 6.92 15.48 -2.50
CA ALA A 86 7.74 16.14 -1.50
C ALA A 86 8.98 16.82 -2.09
N ALA A 87 9.45 16.42 -3.27
CA ALA A 87 10.59 17.05 -3.96
C ALA A 87 10.20 18.20 -4.90
N SER A 88 8.91 18.55 -5.01
CA SER A 88 8.46 19.68 -5.82
C SER A 88 8.82 21.04 -5.21
N ASP A 89 8.87 22.08 -6.03
CA ASP A 89 9.10 23.48 -5.61
C ASP A 89 7.83 24.18 -5.08
N ALA A 90 6.75 23.42 -4.85
CA ALA A 90 5.50 23.97 -4.34
C ALA A 90 5.60 24.38 -2.86
N PRO A 91 4.70 25.26 -2.36
CA PRO A 91 4.60 25.57 -0.94
C PRO A 91 4.46 24.31 -0.07
N VAL A 92 4.99 24.34 1.16
CA VAL A 92 5.01 23.19 2.07
C VAL A 92 3.61 22.62 2.36
N GLN A 93 2.57 23.46 2.36
CA GLN A 93 1.17 23.05 2.52
C GLN A 93 0.71 22.19 1.34
N GLU A 94 1.04 22.60 0.11
CA GLU A 94 0.68 21.86 -1.11
C GLU A 94 1.46 20.55 -1.19
N ARG A 95 2.74 20.56 -0.84
CA ARG A 95 3.58 19.35 -0.76
C ARG A 95 3.03 18.36 0.26
N LEU A 96 2.70 18.82 1.47
CA LEU A 96 2.13 17.99 2.53
C LEU A 96 0.75 17.44 2.13
N HIS A 97 -0.10 18.27 1.53
CA HIS A 97 -1.40 17.85 1.02
C HIS A 97 -1.25 16.73 -0.03
N ALA A 98 -0.42 16.95 -1.05
CA ALA A 98 -0.21 15.98 -2.12
C ALA A 98 0.34 14.64 -1.60
N VAL A 99 1.28 14.68 -0.65
CA VAL A 99 1.79 13.46 0.01
C VAL A 99 0.66 12.75 0.76
N ALA A 100 -0.10 13.47 1.60
CA ALA A 100 -1.18 12.89 2.41
C ALA A 100 -2.30 12.28 1.55
N ALA A 101 -2.73 12.98 0.50
CA ALA A 101 -3.75 12.49 -0.42
C ALA A 101 -3.28 11.22 -1.15
N ALA A 102 -2.02 11.21 -1.64
CA ALA A 102 -1.44 10.08 -2.33
C ALA A 102 -1.34 8.82 -1.44
N VAL A 103 -1.00 8.97 -0.15
CA VAL A 103 -0.99 7.85 0.83
C VAL A 103 -2.34 7.16 0.86
N VAL A 104 -3.38 7.95 1.08
CA VAL A 104 -4.73 7.46 1.33
C VAL A 104 -5.30 6.84 0.06
N ALA A 105 -5.16 7.52 -1.08
CA ALA A 105 -5.60 7.00 -2.37
C ALA A 105 -4.92 5.67 -2.71
N THR A 106 -3.61 5.57 -2.50
CA THR A 106 -2.85 4.32 -2.74
C THR A 106 -3.25 3.21 -1.77
N THR A 107 -3.52 3.56 -0.51
CA THR A 107 -4.04 2.60 0.50
C THR A 107 -5.41 2.07 0.09
N ALA A 108 -6.31 2.95 -0.35
CA ALA A 108 -7.64 2.60 -0.83
C ALA A 108 -7.59 1.73 -2.10
N ALA A 109 -6.69 2.04 -3.04
CA ALA A 109 -6.48 1.25 -4.25
C ALA A 109 -6.05 -0.20 -3.90
N ASN A 110 -5.15 -0.33 -2.91
CA ASN A 110 -4.58 -1.60 -2.45
C ASN A 110 -5.22 -2.12 -1.15
N LEU A 111 -6.53 -1.87 -0.95
CA LEU A 111 -7.23 -2.16 0.30
C LEU A 111 -7.10 -3.61 0.79
N TYR A 112 -7.18 -4.59 -0.11
CA TYR A 112 -7.08 -6.00 0.27
C TYR A 112 -5.69 -6.34 0.80
N ASP A 113 -4.64 -5.93 0.07
CA ASP A 113 -3.25 -6.16 0.44
C ASP A 113 -2.93 -5.51 1.79
N THR A 114 -3.39 -4.29 2.00
CA THR A 114 -3.20 -3.57 3.27
C THR A 114 -3.98 -4.23 4.41
N VAL A 115 -5.26 -4.60 4.22
CA VAL A 115 -6.06 -5.29 5.24
C VAL A 115 -5.45 -6.62 5.65
N ILE A 116 -5.04 -7.45 4.68
CA ILE A 116 -4.38 -8.74 4.94
C ILE A 116 -3.11 -8.51 5.77
N PHE A 117 -2.30 -7.54 5.35
CA PHE A 117 -1.07 -7.20 6.03
C PHE A 117 -1.29 -6.73 7.46
N PHE A 118 -2.15 -5.73 7.70
CA PHE A 118 -2.39 -5.19 9.03
C PHE A 118 -2.98 -6.22 10.01
N ARG A 119 -3.80 -7.15 9.51
CA ARG A 119 -4.34 -8.25 10.32
C ARG A 119 -3.29 -9.30 10.67
N SER A 120 -2.24 -9.43 9.87
CA SER A 120 -1.31 -10.57 9.97
C SER A 120 0.12 -10.16 10.36
N MET A 121 0.46 -8.87 10.35
CA MET A 121 1.84 -8.40 10.54
C MET A 121 2.45 -8.78 11.89
N HIS A 122 1.60 -8.95 12.92
CA HIS A 122 2.04 -9.37 14.26
C HIS A 122 2.44 -10.86 14.32
N LEU A 123 2.09 -11.63 13.29
CA LEU A 123 2.40 -13.05 13.13
C LEU A 123 3.71 -13.29 12.36
N LEU A 124 4.24 -12.24 11.71
CA LEU A 124 5.51 -12.32 11.01
C LEU A 124 6.66 -12.59 11.99
N HIS A 125 7.70 -13.27 11.52
CA HIS A 125 8.95 -13.41 12.27
C HIS A 125 9.59 -12.03 12.56
N ALA A 126 10.40 -11.97 13.61
CA ALA A 126 10.91 -10.72 14.17
C ALA A 126 11.76 -9.88 13.20
N ASP A 127 12.49 -10.54 12.31
CA ASP A 127 13.26 -9.94 11.21
C ASP A 127 12.34 -9.24 10.22
N LYS A 128 11.27 -9.90 9.76
CA LYS A 128 10.28 -9.29 8.85
C LYS A 128 9.47 -8.19 9.49
N GLN A 129 9.13 -8.31 10.77
CA GLN A 129 8.55 -7.20 11.50
C GLN A 129 9.51 -6.00 11.58
N ALA A 130 10.83 -6.24 11.72
CA ALA A 130 11.82 -5.16 11.75
C ALA A 130 11.96 -4.46 10.39
N GLU A 131 11.97 -5.22 9.29
CA GLU A 131 11.97 -4.68 7.92
C GLU A 131 10.74 -3.78 7.68
N VAL A 132 9.53 -4.26 8.02
CA VAL A 132 8.29 -3.48 7.91
C VAL A 132 8.36 -2.18 8.72
N ARG A 133 8.85 -2.26 9.96
CA ARG A 133 8.99 -1.08 10.81
C ARG A 133 9.98 -0.08 10.20
N ALA A 134 11.05 -0.54 9.55
CA ALA A 134 12.02 0.33 8.90
C ALA A 134 11.41 1.10 7.73
N GLU A 135 10.69 0.41 6.85
CA GLU A 135 10.01 1.06 5.71
C GLU A 135 8.95 2.08 6.18
N ARG A 136 8.14 1.72 7.19
CA ARG A 136 7.16 2.64 7.78
C ARG A 136 7.81 3.88 8.40
N ARG A 137 8.94 3.72 9.10
CA ARG A 137 9.68 4.84 9.69
C ARG A 137 10.11 5.83 8.62
N ARG A 138 10.68 5.36 7.51
CA ARG A 138 11.10 6.21 6.39
C ARG A 138 9.94 7.07 5.87
N TYR A 139 8.75 6.48 5.80
CA TYR A 139 7.55 7.19 5.36
C TYR A 139 7.13 8.29 6.36
N HIS A 140 7.07 7.93 7.64
CA HIS A 140 6.70 8.85 8.71
C HIS A 140 7.69 10.01 8.82
N GLU A 141 9.00 9.73 8.70
CA GLU A 141 10.07 10.73 8.75
C GLU A 141 9.92 11.80 7.66
N ARG A 142 9.50 11.43 6.44
CA ARG A 142 9.31 12.39 5.35
C ARG A 142 8.14 13.34 5.61
N VAL A 143 7.00 12.81 6.09
CA VAL A 143 5.83 13.62 6.45
C VAL A 143 6.15 14.53 7.64
N ARG A 144 6.84 13.98 8.65
CA ARG A 144 7.33 14.72 9.82
C ARG A 144 8.19 15.91 9.38
N ALA A 145 9.13 15.70 8.46
CA ALA A 145 10.01 16.76 7.97
C ALA A 145 9.23 17.90 7.28
N LEU A 146 8.18 17.60 6.51
CA LEU A 146 7.31 18.63 5.91
C LEU A 146 6.53 19.42 6.96
N ILE A 147 6.06 18.74 8.01
CA ILE A 147 5.38 19.41 9.13
C ILE A 147 6.36 20.33 9.86
N GLU A 148 7.56 19.84 10.18
CA GLU A 148 8.60 20.64 10.85
C GLU A 148 9.05 21.83 10.00
N GLU A 149 9.18 21.67 8.68
CA GLU A 149 9.47 22.76 7.74
C GLU A 149 8.38 23.85 7.81
N GLY A 150 7.11 23.47 7.79
CA GLY A 150 6.00 24.42 7.91
C GLY A 150 5.91 25.07 9.30
N GLN A 151 6.28 24.36 10.36
CA GLN A 151 6.35 24.91 11.72
C GLN A 151 7.47 25.93 11.86
N LEU A 152 8.65 25.64 11.31
CA LEU A 152 9.82 26.53 11.33
C LEU A 152 9.59 27.81 10.51
N SER A 153 8.86 27.70 9.40
CA SER A 153 8.50 28.86 8.55
C SER A 153 7.30 29.66 9.05
N GLY A 154 6.63 29.22 10.13
CA GLY A 154 5.43 29.87 10.67
C GLY A 154 4.16 29.65 9.84
N VAL A 155 4.23 28.80 8.83
CA VAL A 155 3.11 28.38 7.99
C VAL A 155 2.14 27.46 8.74
N PHE A 156 2.67 26.62 9.63
CA PHE A 156 1.91 25.73 10.51
C PHE A 156 2.08 26.14 11.98
N ARG A 157 1.05 25.84 12.78
CA ARG A 157 1.13 25.95 14.25
C ARG A 157 2.25 25.07 14.82
N SER A 158 2.97 25.58 15.81
CA SER A 158 4.10 24.89 16.44
C SER A 158 3.82 24.42 17.87
N ASP A 159 2.60 24.61 18.40
CA ASP A 159 2.20 24.13 19.74
C ASP A 159 1.83 22.63 19.77
N LYS A 160 1.96 21.93 18.65
CA LYS A 160 1.74 20.49 18.51
C LYS A 160 3.00 19.81 18.01
N SER A 161 3.33 18.66 18.61
CA SER A 161 4.45 17.83 18.16
C SER A 161 4.18 17.30 16.75
N ALA A 162 5.15 17.46 15.85
CA ALA A 162 5.09 16.88 14.51
C ALA A 162 4.91 15.35 14.55
N ASP A 163 5.56 14.67 15.51
CA ASP A 163 5.41 13.23 15.73
C ASP A 163 3.96 12.83 16.01
N LEU A 164 3.29 13.56 16.92
CA LEU A 164 1.89 13.28 17.26
C LEU A 164 0.94 13.54 16.09
N VAL A 165 1.22 14.55 15.25
CA VAL A 165 0.42 14.82 14.04
C VAL A 165 0.58 13.67 13.04
N VAL A 166 1.79 13.18 12.85
CA VAL A 166 2.08 12.03 11.99
C VAL A 166 1.37 10.78 12.50
N ASP A 167 1.50 10.46 13.79
CA ASP A 167 0.84 9.28 14.38
C ASP A 167 -0.70 9.36 14.29
N PHE A 168 -1.27 10.55 14.50
CA PHE A 168 -2.70 10.78 14.33
C PHE A 168 -3.15 10.51 12.89
N PHE A 169 -2.44 11.08 11.91
CA PHE A 169 -2.76 10.91 10.50
C PHE A 169 -2.62 9.45 10.05
N PHE A 170 -1.47 8.82 10.27
CA PHE A 170 -1.24 7.43 9.86
C PHE A 170 -2.11 6.44 10.64
N GLY A 171 -2.45 6.73 11.90
CA GLY A 171 -3.44 5.96 12.64
C GLY A 171 -4.78 5.90 11.89
N ALA A 172 -5.26 7.04 11.39
CA ALA A 172 -6.47 7.11 10.59
C ALA A 172 -6.34 6.36 9.25
N VAL A 173 -5.20 6.50 8.55
CA VAL A 173 -4.92 5.76 7.31
C VAL A 173 -4.93 4.25 7.53
N HIS A 174 -4.27 3.76 8.57
CA HIS A 174 -4.21 2.32 8.88
C HIS A 174 -5.60 1.76 9.25
N HIS A 175 -6.48 2.59 9.79
CA HIS A 175 -7.84 2.22 10.12
C HIS A 175 -8.78 2.17 8.90
N LEU A 176 -8.38 2.70 7.74
CA LEU A 176 -9.19 2.78 6.52
C LEU A 176 -9.81 1.43 6.12
N GLY A 177 -9.04 0.35 6.27
CA GLY A 177 -9.46 -1.02 5.96
C GLY A 177 -10.65 -1.57 6.76
N THR A 178 -11.10 -0.86 7.79
CA THR A 178 -12.22 -1.28 8.64
C THR A 178 -13.58 -0.73 8.18
N TRP A 179 -13.59 0.35 7.41
CA TRP A 179 -14.83 1.05 7.05
C TRP A 179 -14.90 1.48 5.58
N PHE A 180 -13.76 1.68 4.90
CA PHE A 180 -13.74 2.09 3.50
C PHE A 180 -14.28 0.99 2.59
N ARG A 181 -15.09 1.40 1.62
CA ARG A 181 -15.75 0.52 0.67
C ARG A 181 -15.49 1.02 -0.73
N LYS A 182 -14.91 0.18 -1.60
CA LYS A 182 -14.64 0.52 -3.01
C LYS A 182 -15.91 0.81 -3.81
N ASP A 183 -17.03 0.21 -3.41
CA ASP A 183 -18.38 0.41 -3.94
C ASP A 183 -19.18 1.50 -3.17
N GLY A 184 -18.51 2.27 -2.31
CA GLY A 184 -19.10 3.31 -1.49
C GLY A 184 -19.36 4.62 -2.25
N LYS A 185 -19.84 5.63 -1.50
CA LYS A 185 -20.16 6.96 -2.06
C LYS A 185 -18.94 7.79 -2.44
N LEU A 186 -17.80 7.54 -1.80
CA LEU A 186 -16.55 8.25 -2.04
C LEU A 186 -15.53 7.29 -2.63
N THR A 187 -14.87 7.74 -3.67
CA THR A 187 -13.69 7.10 -4.25
C THR A 187 -12.49 7.19 -3.29
N GLY A 188 -11.48 6.34 -3.49
CA GLY A 188 -10.25 6.40 -2.71
C GLY A 188 -9.49 7.73 -2.86
N GLU A 189 -9.61 8.35 -4.04
CA GLU A 189 -9.04 9.67 -4.34
C GLU A 189 -9.76 10.76 -3.54
N GLU A 190 -11.11 10.80 -3.56
CA GLU A 190 -11.88 11.77 -2.78
C GLU A 190 -11.68 11.63 -1.26
N VAL A 191 -11.55 10.39 -0.77
CA VAL A 191 -11.19 10.16 0.64
C VAL A 191 -9.79 10.70 0.93
N GLY A 192 -8.84 10.54 -0.01
CA GLY A 192 -7.49 11.05 0.14
C GLY A 192 -7.42 12.57 0.21
N GLU A 193 -8.11 13.27 -0.68
CA GLU A 193 -8.22 14.73 -0.65
C GLU A 193 -8.79 15.21 0.68
N GLN A 194 -9.90 14.62 1.14
CA GLN A 194 -10.54 15.02 2.41
C GLN A 194 -9.67 14.70 3.64
N PHE A 195 -8.91 13.60 3.61
CA PHE A 195 -7.95 13.27 4.69
C PHE A 195 -6.79 14.27 4.73
N ALA A 196 -6.30 14.69 3.57
CA ALA A 196 -5.25 15.70 3.46
C ALA A 196 -5.75 17.08 3.92
N ASP A 197 -6.98 17.46 3.57
CA ASP A 197 -7.63 18.67 4.07
C ASP A 197 -7.75 18.68 5.60
N LEU A 198 -8.16 17.55 6.20
CA LEU A 198 -8.25 17.41 7.66
C LEU A 198 -6.86 17.52 8.32
N LEU A 199 -5.82 16.94 7.72
CA LEU A 199 -4.45 17.08 8.19
C LEU A 199 -4.01 18.54 8.17
N LEU A 200 -4.20 19.25 7.04
CA LEU A 200 -3.84 20.66 6.94
C LEU A 200 -4.67 21.54 7.90
N ALA A 201 -5.96 21.26 8.06
CA ALA A 201 -6.81 21.97 9.00
C ALA A 201 -6.29 21.84 10.45
N SER A 202 -5.76 20.67 10.82
CA SER A 202 -5.16 20.43 12.14
C SER A 202 -3.88 21.25 12.39
N LEU A 203 -3.22 21.71 11.32
CA LEU A 203 -1.94 22.42 11.33
C LEU A 203 -2.06 23.94 11.14
N ARG A 204 -3.26 24.49 10.96
CA ARG A 204 -3.45 25.94 10.82
C ARG A 204 -2.92 26.71 12.04
N PRO A 205 -2.24 27.87 11.85
CA PRO A 205 -1.69 28.70 12.93
C PRO A 205 -2.69 29.10 14.02
#